data_AF-A0AAN3A802-F1
#
_entry.id   AF-A0AAN3A802-F1
#
_cell.length_a   1.000
_cell.length_b   1.000
_cell.length_c   1.000
_cell.angle_alpha   90.00
_cell.angle_beta   90.00
_cell.angle_gamma   90.00
#
_symmetry.space_group_name_H-M   'P 1'
#
loop_
_entity.id
_entity.type
_entity.pdbx_description
1 polymer ?
#
loop_
_entity_poly.entity_id
_entity_poly.type
_entity_poly.pdbx_seq_one_letter_code
_entity_poly.pdbx_strand_id
1 'polypeptide(L)'
;MLIYLFFSFILLVNNEKSYIFVVSIRCEHVDNREIVILIVELIILSRVCIIKEIMNKKVTLKDITMMQSGIYMKTDSQGEVRYLQVKDVDPESRLDYTQVATVINTGINDKHWLKKGDLLFAAKGGSNYCILYEGAERSTIASSSFIIIRPITSDVLPEFLCCFLNTPSILGMLKSAAVGTGIQVIPQSVIGEIQLDIPSIEVQKLVVEMDQLRRESECIRSEINELKQSLQDQLLMDSLK
;
A
#
# COMPACT_ATOMS: atom_id res chain seq x y z
N MET A 1 34.35 -4.08 23.39
CA MET A 1 33.43 -4.22 24.53
C MET A 1 32.24 -5.02 24.03
N LEU A 2 32.08 -6.27 24.47
CA LEU A 2 30.97 -7.12 24.02
C LEU A 2 29.71 -6.76 24.79
N ILE A 3 28.62 -6.49 24.08
CA ILE A 3 27.29 -6.30 24.62
C ILE A 3 26.64 -7.68 24.77
N TYR A 4 26.25 -8.05 25.99
CA TYR A 4 25.46 -9.26 26.24
C TYR A 4 23.99 -8.86 26.40
N LEU A 5 23.14 -9.30 25.47
CA LEU A 5 21.68 -9.19 25.58
C LEU A 5 21.14 -10.41 26.31
N PHE A 6 20.64 -10.23 27.54
CA PHE A 6 19.86 -11.24 28.24
C PHE A 6 18.37 -11.01 27.94
N PHE A 7 17.78 -11.83 27.09
CA PHE A 7 16.34 -11.88 26.88
C PHE A 7 15.74 -12.86 27.90
N SER A 8 15.01 -12.35 28.90
CA SER A 8 14.17 -13.19 29.76
C SER A 8 12.72 -13.02 29.32
N PHE A 9 12.13 -14.08 28.78
CA PHE A 9 10.70 -14.13 28.45
C PHE A 9 9.94 -14.72 29.63
N ILE A 10 9.11 -13.91 30.30
CA ILE A 10 8.17 -14.40 31.30
C ILE A 10 6.79 -14.43 30.64
N LEU A 11 6.27 -15.64 30.42
CA LEU A 11 4.92 -15.87 29.92
C LEU A 11 3.97 -15.92 31.13
N LEU A 12 3.18 -14.89 31.36
CA LEU A 12 2.08 -14.93 32.32
C LEU A 12 0.79 -15.27 31.57
N VAL A 13 0.33 -16.51 31.75
CA VAL A 13 -0.98 -16.98 31.25
C VAL A 13 -2.03 -16.56 32.26
N ASN A 14 -2.99 -15.74 31.85
CA ASN A 14 -4.19 -15.48 32.64
C ASN A 14 -5.43 -15.98 31.89
N ASN A 15 -6.41 -16.53 32.62
CA ASN A 15 -7.52 -17.36 32.13
C ASN A 15 -8.51 -16.71 31.14
N GLU A 16 -8.22 -15.52 30.62
CA GLU A 16 -8.98 -14.85 29.57
C GLU A 16 -8.05 -14.31 28.48
N LYS A 17 -7.47 -15.21 27.67
CA LYS A 17 -6.82 -14.97 26.36
C LYS A 17 -6.07 -13.64 26.19
N SER A 18 -5.32 -13.23 27.20
CA SER A 18 -4.55 -11.99 27.20
C SER A 18 -3.14 -12.31 27.66
N TYR A 19 -2.17 -12.22 26.74
CA TYR A 19 -0.76 -12.43 27.04
C TYR A 19 -0.11 -11.07 27.32
N ILE A 20 0.40 -10.90 28.54
CA ILE A 20 1.20 -9.73 28.89
C ILE A 20 2.67 -10.12 28.76
N PHE A 21 3.34 -9.59 27.74
CA PHE A 21 4.79 -9.72 27.60
C PHE A 21 5.46 -8.57 28.36
N VAL A 22 6.07 -8.89 29.51
CA VAL A 22 6.90 -7.95 30.25
C VAL A 22 8.34 -8.12 29.79
N VAL A 23 8.85 -7.14 29.05
CA VAL A 23 10.28 -7.12 28.68
C VAL A 23 11.02 -6.25 29.69
N SER A 24 11.88 -6.86 30.50
CA SER A 24 12.75 -6.14 31.43
C SER A 24 14.11 -5.91 30.75
N ILE A 25 14.42 -4.65 30.46
CA ILE A 25 15.73 -4.24 29.93
C ILE A 25 16.58 -3.77 31.10
N ARG A 26 17.76 -4.37 31.28
CA ARG A 26 18.78 -3.86 32.19
C ARG A 26 19.97 -3.42 31.36
N CYS A 27 20.22 -2.11 31.32
CA CYS A 27 21.34 -1.51 30.60
C CYS A 27 22.35 -0.91 31.58
N GLU A 28 23.62 -1.24 31.41
CA GLU A 28 24.74 -0.49 31.98
C GLU A 28 25.48 0.18 30.80
N HIS A 29 25.47 1.52 30.79
CA HIS A 29 26.13 2.40 29.82
C HIS A 29 25.69 2.24 28.35
N VAL A 30 24.56 2.87 28.00
CA VAL A 30 24.12 3.04 26.60
C VAL A 30 23.78 4.51 26.36
N ASP A 31 24.21 5.04 25.22
CA ASP A 31 23.91 6.40 24.76
C ASP A 31 22.42 6.56 24.48
N ASN A 32 21.83 7.71 24.85
CA ASN A 32 20.37 7.91 24.86
C ASN A 32 19.65 7.62 23.52
N ARG A 33 20.36 7.67 22.38
CA ARG A 33 19.77 7.41 21.04
C ARG A 33 19.58 5.92 20.75
N GLU A 34 20.48 5.05 21.20
CA GLU A 34 20.35 3.60 20.98
C GLU A 34 19.22 3.01 21.82
N ILE A 35 18.98 3.56 23.03
CA ILE A 35 17.86 3.18 23.89
C ILE A 35 16.51 3.50 23.20
N VAL A 36 16.39 4.65 22.53
CA VAL A 36 15.17 5.02 21.80
C VAL A 36 14.91 4.08 20.63
N ILE A 37 15.94 3.72 19.86
CA ILE A 37 15.82 2.77 18.75
C ILE A 37 15.40 1.39 19.27
N LEU A 38 16.03 0.90 20.33
CA LEU A 38 15.68 -0.38 20.96
C LEU A 38 14.25 -0.39 21.50
N ILE A 39 13.79 0.69 22.12
CA ILE A 39 12.40 0.82 22.60
C ILE A 39 11.42 0.82 21.42
N VAL A 40 11.73 1.54 20.33
CA VAL A 40 10.90 1.55 19.12
C VAL A 40 10.85 0.15 18.48
N GLU A 41 11.98 -0.54 18.36
CA GLU A 41 12.05 -1.93 17.87
C GLU A 41 11.28 -2.89 18.76
N LEU A 42 11.34 -2.74 20.09
CA LEU A 42 10.58 -3.55 21.05
C LEU A 42 9.07 -3.29 20.97
N ILE A 43 8.65 -2.04 20.78
CA ILE A 43 7.24 -1.68 20.58
C ILE A 43 6.73 -2.28 19.26
N ILE A 44 7.56 -2.27 18.21
CA ILE A 44 7.23 -2.93 16.94
C ILE A 44 7.11 -4.45 17.15
N LEU A 45 8.07 -5.09 17.81
CA LEU A 45 8.07 -6.55 18.06
C LEU A 45 6.93 -7.01 18.97
N SER A 46 6.59 -6.23 20.00
CA SER A 46 5.46 -6.54 20.89
C SER A 46 4.11 -6.45 20.16
N ARG A 47 3.96 -5.50 19.23
CA ARG A 47 2.77 -5.43 18.37
C ARG A 47 2.73 -6.52 17.30
N VAL A 48 3.88 -6.92 16.73
CA VAL A 48 3.96 -8.05 15.78
C VAL A 48 3.56 -9.38 16.44
N CYS A 49 3.85 -9.60 17.73
CA CYS A 49 3.41 -10.80 18.44
C CYS A 49 1.89 -10.87 18.67
N ILE A 50 1.21 -9.74 18.86
CA ILE A 50 -0.26 -9.69 18.99
C ILE A 50 -0.95 -10.12 17.69
N ILE A 51 -0.33 -9.87 16.53
CA ILE A 51 -0.92 -10.16 15.20
C ILE A 51 -1.01 -11.67 14.93
N LYS A 52 -0.17 -12.51 15.55
CA LYS A 52 -0.17 -13.96 15.29
C LYS A 52 -1.44 -14.69 15.75
N GLU A 53 -2.27 -14.10 16.61
CA GLU A 53 -3.34 -14.81 17.32
C GLU A 53 -4.76 -14.67 16.72
N ILE A 54 -4.92 -14.08 15.51
CA ILE A 54 -6.27 -13.84 14.93
C ILE A 54 -6.51 -14.50 13.56
N MET A 55 -5.52 -15.19 12.99
CA MET A 55 -5.61 -15.70 11.61
C MET A 55 -6.29 -17.08 11.53
N ASN A 56 -7.58 -17.12 11.20
CA ASN A 56 -8.35 -18.38 11.22
C ASN A 56 -8.98 -18.80 9.88
N LYS A 57 -8.65 -18.15 8.75
CA LYS A 57 -9.12 -18.60 7.42
C LYS A 57 -8.25 -18.05 6.28
N LYS A 58 -7.54 -18.95 5.59
CA LYS A 58 -6.93 -18.65 4.30
C LYS A 58 -8.03 -18.53 3.24
N VAL A 59 -8.09 -17.39 2.59
CA VAL A 59 -8.97 -17.14 1.44
C VAL A 59 -8.14 -16.67 0.25
N THR A 60 -8.68 -16.79 -0.96
CA THR A 60 -8.05 -16.18 -2.15
C THR A 60 -8.71 -14.86 -2.49
N LEU A 61 -7.98 -13.95 -3.15
CA LEU A 61 -8.54 -12.64 -3.55
C LEU A 61 -9.79 -12.78 -4.43
N LYS A 62 -9.86 -13.77 -5.32
CA LYS A 62 -11.06 -14.02 -6.14
C LYS A 62 -12.30 -14.43 -5.33
N ASP A 63 -12.13 -14.98 -4.13
CA ASP A 63 -13.25 -15.39 -3.27
C ASP A 63 -13.92 -14.19 -2.59
N ILE A 64 -13.17 -13.10 -2.40
CA ILE A 64 -13.59 -11.92 -1.64
C ILE A 64 -13.66 -10.65 -2.49
N THR A 65 -13.30 -10.72 -3.77
CA THR A 65 -13.34 -9.59 -4.70
C THR A 65 -13.92 -9.99 -6.06
N MET A 66 -14.59 -9.03 -6.70
CA MET A 66 -14.87 -9.07 -8.13
C MET A 66 -13.75 -8.33 -8.86
N MET A 67 -13.15 -8.99 -9.86
CA MET A 67 -12.07 -8.40 -10.66
C MET A 67 -12.47 -8.28 -12.12
N GLN A 68 -12.07 -7.17 -12.73
CA GLN A 68 -12.24 -6.95 -14.17
C GLN A 68 -11.15 -6.03 -14.70
N SER A 69 -10.85 -6.13 -15.98
CA SER A 69 -10.00 -5.15 -16.65
C SER A 69 -10.74 -3.84 -16.88
N GLY A 70 -10.01 -2.73 -16.81
CA GLY A 70 -10.47 -1.46 -17.36
C GLY A 70 -10.66 -1.52 -18.88
N ILE A 71 -11.12 -0.43 -19.47
CA ILE A 71 -11.44 -0.37 -20.91
C ILE A 71 -10.49 0.55 -21.65
N TYR A 72 -10.28 0.28 -22.94
CA TYR A 72 -9.62 1.22 -23.82
C TYR A 72 -10.67 2.16 -24.39
N MET A 73 -10.43 3.47 -24.25
CA MET A 73 -11.19 4.51 -24.93
C MET A 73 -10.23 5.56 -25.48
N LYS A 74 -10.60 6.15 -26.62
CA LYS A 74 -9.87 7.27 -27.21
C LYS A 74 -10.23 8.53 -26.43
N THR A 75 -9.20 9.24 -25.95
CA THR A 75 -9.37 10.50 -25.20
C THR A 75 -9.92 11.60 -26.08
N ASP A 76 -10.78 12.43 -25.51
CA ASP A 76 -11.40 13.59 -26.14
C ASP A 76 -11.53 14.73 -25.11
N SER A 77 -11.03 15.92 -25.45
CA SER A 77 -11.07 17.09 -24.56
C SER A 77 -12.48 17.66 -24.36
N GLN A 78 -13.43 17.29 -25.22
CA GLN A 78 -14.85 17.62 -25.06
C GLN A 78 -15.62 16.57 -24.25
N GLY A 79 -14.93 15.51 -23.80
CA GLY A 79 -15.53 14.44 -23.01
C GLY A 79 -15.95 14.87 -21.60
N GLU A 80 -16.99 14.24 -21.10
CA GLU A 80 -17.57 14.48 -19.78
C GLU A 80 -17.13 13.46 -18.73
N VAL A 81 -16.62 12.31 -19.16
CA VAL A 81 -16.18 11.20 -18.31
C VAL A 81 -14.67 11.27 -18.10
N ARG A 82 -14.21 11.16 -16.84
CA ARG A 82 -12.78 11.05 -16.52
C ARG A 82 -12.24 9.67 -16.90
N TYR A 83 -11.10 9.62 -17.55
CA TYR A 83 -10.43 8.41 -18.01
C TYR A 83 -9.06 8.28 -17.34
N LEU A 84 -9.01 7.47 -16.28
CA LEU A 84 -7.82 7.33 -15.47
C LEU A 84 -6.81 6.38 -16.10
N GLN A 85 -5.60 6.87 -16.33
CA GLN A 85 -4.47 6.11 -16.88
C GLN A 85 -3.35 5.97 -15.85
N VAL A 86 -2.46 4.98 -16.04
CA VAL A 86 -1.33 4.73 -15.13
C VAL A 86 -0.44 5.96 -14.97
N LYS A 87 -0.24 6.75 -16.03
CA LYS A 87 0.56 7.99 -15.99
C LYS A 87 -0.04 9.09 -15.10
N ASP A 88 -1.34 9.03 -14.83
CA ASP A 88 -2.06 10.04 -14.05
C ASP A 88 -2.02 9.72 -12.54
N VAL A 89 -1.34 8.62 -12.18
CA VAL A 89 -1.27 8.11 -10.81
C VAL A 89 0.17 7.97 -10.41
N ASP A 90 0.57 8.73 -9.40
CA ASP A 90 1.83 8.55 -8.71
C ASP A 90 1.63 7.55 -7.55
N PRO A 91 2.50 6.53 -7.37
CA PRO A 91 2.48 5.68 -6.19
C PRO A 91 2.64 6.43 -4.86
N GLU A 92 3.30 7.59 -4.86
CA GLU A 92 3.63 8.36 -3.66
C GLU A 92 2.70 9.58 -3.44
N SER A 93 1.98 10.01 -4.49
CA SER A 93 1.08 11.15 -4.41
C SER A 93 -0.39 10.72 -4.46
N ARG A 94 -1.26 11.55 -3.89
CA ARG A 94 -2.70 11.38 -4.07
C ARG A 94 -3.06 11.60 -5.53
N LEU A 95 -4.00 10.81 -6.04
CA LEU A 95 -4.57 10.95 -7.38
C LEU A 95 -4.88 12.42 -7.71
N ASP A 96 -4.12 13.00 -8.64
CA ASP A 96 -4.40 14.34 -9.14
C ASP A 96 -5.47 14.25 -10.24
N TYR A 97 -6.73 14.44 -9.85
CA TYR A 97 -7.86 14.42 -10.76
C TYR A 97 -7.98 15.67 -11.65
N THR A 98 -7.13 16.69 -11.47
CA THR A 98 -7.25 17.96 -12.21
C THR A 98 -6.77 17.87 -13.65
N GLN A 99 -5.80 16.98 -13.93
CA GLN A 99 -5.20 16.80 -15.26
C GLN A 99 -5.58 15.47 -15.95
N VAL A 100 -6.55 14.74 -15.38
CA VAL A 100 -7.00 13.45 -15.94
C VAL A 100 -7.70 13.68 -17.27
N ALA A 101 -7.30 12.92 -18.28
CA ALA A 101 -7.93 12.96 -19.60
C ALA A 101 -9.42 12.61 -19.54
N THR A 102 -10.19 13.11 -20.51
CA THR A 102 -11.62 12.85 -20.61
C THR A 102 -11.96 12.00 -21.83
N VAL A 103 -13.14 11.38 -21.81
CA VAL A 103 -13.72 10.62 -22.92
C VAL A 103 -15.20 10.94 -23.05
N ILE A 104 -15.73 10.81 -24.26
CA ILE A 104 -17.17 10.91 -24.54
C ILE A 104 -17.82 9.57 -24.19
N ASN A 105 -18.94 9.58 -23.48
CA ASN A 105 -19.70 8.36 -23.22
C ASN A 105 -20.41 7.87 -24.49
N THR A 106 -19.83 6.89 -25.16
CA THR A 106 -20.39 6.25 -26.36
C THR A 106 -21.14 4.94 -26.06
N GLY A 107 -21.72 4.82 -24.86
CA GLY A 107 -22.41 3.60 -24.41
C GLY A 107 -21.53 2.73 -23.50
N ILE A 108 -20.82 3.36 -22.56
CA ILE A 108 -20.01 2.67 -21.56
C ILE A 108 -20.92 1.79 -20.69
N ASN A 109 -20.59 0.51 -20.58
CA ASN A 109 -21.35 -0.44 -19.75
C ASN A 109 -21.19 -0.12 -18.26
N ASP A 110 -22.27 -0.27 -17.49
CA ASP A 110 -22.31 0.08 -16.07
C ASP A 110 -21.25 -0.59 -15.20
N LYS A 111 -20.77 -1.76 -15.61
CA LYS A 111 -19.70 -2.46 -14.88
C LYS A 111 -18.38 -1.67 -14.87
N HIS A 112 -18.11 -0.84 -15.86
CA HIS A 112 -16.84 -0.12 -16.00
C HIS A 112 -16.76 1.19 -15.20
N TRP A 113 -17.88 1.67 -14.68
CA TRP A 113 -17.87 2.82 -13.78
C TRP A 113 -17.16 2.48 -12.47
N LEU A 114 -16.18 3.32 -12.12
CA LEU A 114 -15.50 3.22 -10.85
C LEU A 114 -16.42 3.64 -9.72
N LYS A 115 -16.34 2.91 -8.61
CA LYS A 115 -17.06 3.17 -7.37
C LYS A 115 -16.05 3.41 -6.26
N LYS A 116 -16.38 4.32 -5.35
CA LYS A 116 -15.56 4.54 -4.15
C LYS A 116 -15.29 3.20 -3.45
N GLY A 117 -14.03 2.95 -3.13
CA GLY A 117 -13.58 1.67 -2.56
C GLY A 117 -13.10 0.66 -3.61
N ASP A 118 -13.16 0.97 -4.90
CA ASP A 118 -12.49 0.17 -5.93
C ASP A 118 -10.98 0.32 -5.82
N LEU A 119 -10.28 -0.80 -5.93
CA LEU A 119 -8.83 -0.81 -6.02
C LEU A 119 -8.43 -0.88 -7.50
N LEU A 120 -7.49 -0.05 -7.92
CA LEU A 120 -6.95 -0.07 -9.27
C LEU A 120 -5.51 -0.55 -9.23
N PHE A 121 -5.27 -1.74 -9.77
CA PHE A 121 -3.95 -2.33 -9.85
C PHE A 121 -3.34 -2.12 -11.23
N ALA A 122 -2.22 -1.41 -11.30
CA ALA A 122 -1.47 -1.17 -12.53
C ALA A 122 -0.81 -2.46 -13.02
N ALA A 123 -1.54 -3.24 -13.82
CA ALA A 123 -1.16 -4.59 -14.23
C ALA A 123 -0.28 -4.61 -15.49
N LYS A 124 -0.15 -3.48 -16.20
CA LYS A 124 0.61 -3.39 -17.46
C LYS A 124 1.68 -2.32 -17.38
N GLY A 125 2.86 -2.62 -17.90
CA GLY A 125 4.01 -1.70 -17.96
C GLY A 125 5.09 -2.02 -16.92
N GLY A 126 6.01 -1.08 -16.70
CA GLY A 126 7.18 -1.27 -15.84
C GLY A 126 6.95 -1.00 -14.35
N SER A 127 5.88 -0.29 -14.00
CA SER A 127 5.52 0.08 -12.63
C SER A 127 4.21 -0.58 -12.24
N ASN A 128 4.25 -1.46 -11.24
CA ASN A 128 3.08 -2.15 -10.72
C ASN A 128 2.82 -1.68 -9.29
N TYR A 129 1.60 -1.21 -9.05
CA TYR A 129 1.15 -0.68 -7.76
C TYR A 129 -0.38 -0.71 -7.73
N CYS A 130 -0.91 -0.68 -6.53
CA CYS A 130 -2.33 -0.59 -6.26
C CYS A 130 -2.67 0.81 -5.74
N ILE A 131 -3.78 1.36 -6.18
CA ILE A 131 -4.35 2.57 -5.59
C ILE A 131 -5.79 2.34 -5.17
N LEU A 132 -6.22 3.07 -4.16
CA LEU A 132 -7.61 3.11 -3.74
C LEU A 132 -8.31 4.27 -4.47
N TYR A 133 -9.40 3.98 -5.15
CA TYR A 133 -10.25 5.00 -5.71
C TYR A 133 -11.16 5.58 -4.63
N GLU A 134 -10.87 6.81 -4.20
CA GLU A 134 -11.59 7.51 -3.13
C GLU A 134 -12.95 8.11 -3.57
N GLY A 135 -13.27 7.99 -4.86
CA GLY A 135 -14.40 8.65 -5.48
C GLY A 135 -14.01 9.97 -6.15
N ALA A 136 -14.81 10.42 -7.11
CA ALA A 136 -14.61 11.69 -7.78
C ALA A 136 -15.96 12.34 -8.09
N GLU A 137 -15.98 13.67 -8.21
CA GLU A 137 -17.20 14.43 -8.51
C GLU A 137 -17.81 14.07 -9.88
N ARG A 138 -16.95 13.70 -10.85
CA ARG A 138 -17.36 13.30 -12.20
C ARG A 138 -17.23 11.79 -12.36
N SER A 139 -18.13 11.21 -13.15
CA SER A 139 -18.06 9.80 -13.55
C SER A 139 -16.68 9.45 -14.08
N THR A 140 -16.11 8.37 -13.58
CA THR A 140 -14.72 7.98 -13.86
C THR A 140 -14.69 6.53 -14.30
N ILE A 141 -13.85 6.24 -15.29
CA ILE A 141 -13.49 4.89 -15.74
C ILE A 141 -11.98 4.71 -15.68
N ALA A 142 -11.51 3.48 -15.61
CA ALA A 142 -10.09 3.15 -15.66
C ALA A 142 -9.69 2.61 -17.04
N SER A 143 -8.48 2.98 -17.48
CA SER A 143 -7.87 2.43 -18.68
C SER A 143 -7.64 0.92 -18.60
N SER A 144 -7.55 0.26 -19.74
CA SER A 144 -7.25 -1.19 -19.82
C SER A 144 -5.87 -1.60 -19.27
N SER A 145 -5.06 -0.65 -18.81
CA SER A 145 -3.81 -0.91 -18.09
C SER A 145 -4.04 -1.25 -16.62
N PHE A 146 -5.23 -0.95 -16.09
CA PHE A 146 -5.64 -1.31 -14.75
C PHE A 146 -6.48 -2.59 -14.72
N ILE A 147 -6.29 -3.35 -13.65
CA ILE A 147 -7.26 -4.32 -13.16
C ILE A 147 -8.01 -3.65 -12.01
N ILE A 148 -9.32 -3.57 -12.13
CA ILE A 148 -10.24 -3.07 -11.11
C ILE A 148 -10.55 -4.25 -10.19
N ILE A 149 -10.25 -4.11 -8.90
CA ILE A 149 -10.50 -5.10 -7.86
C ILE A 149 -11.52 -4.48 -6.90
N ARG A 150 -12.73 -5.04 -6.86
CA ARG A 150 -13.83 -4.55 -6.03
C ARG A 150 -14.14 -5.55 -4.92
N PRO A 151 -13.93 -5.21 -3.63
CA PRO A 151 -14.33 -6.07 -2.53
C PRO A 151 -15.83 -6.37 -2.57
N ILE A 152 -16.22 -7.62 -2.33
CA ILE A 152 -17.62 -8.07 -2.30
C ILE A 152 -18.08 -8.51 -0.91
N THR A 153 -17.21 -8.40 0.09
CA THR A 153 -17.49 -8.69 1.51
C THR A 153 -17.21 -7.46 2.36
N SER A 154 -17.93 -7.33 3.48
CA SER A 154 -17.67 -6.34 4.53
C SER A 154 -16.56 -6.74 5.51
N ASP A 155 -16.09 -7.99 5.44
CA ASP A 155 -15.06 -8.51 6.35
C ASP A 155 -13.66 -7.95 6.05
N VAL A 156 -13.52 -7.25 4.92
CA VAL A 156 -12.24 -6.73 4.45
C VAL A 156 -12.36 -5.27 4.02
N LEU A 157 -11.51 -4.43 4.59
CA LEU A 157 -11.42 -3.02 4.23
C LEU A 157 -10.67 -2.85 2.89
N PRO A 158 -11.20 -2.04 1.95
CA PRO A 158 -10.50 -1.72 0.70
C PRO A 158 -9.10 -1.12 0.93
N GLU A 159 -8.96 -0.27 1.95
CA GLU A 159 -7.70 0.36 2.34
C GLU A 159 -6.66 -0.70 2.73
N PHE A 160 -7.07 -1.69 3.52
CA PHE A 160 -6.20 -2.78 3.96
C PHE A 160 -5.74 -3.63 2.77
N LEU A 161 -6.64 -3.99 1.85
CA LEU A 161 -6.27 -4.72 0.63
C LEU A 161 -5.29 -3.92 -0.23
N CYS A 162 -5.46 -2.60 -0.30
CA CYS A 162 -4.54 -1.73 -1.04
C CYS A 162 -3.13 -1.77 -0.41
N CYS A 163 -3.03 -1.65 0.93
CA CYS A 163 -1.77 -1.80 1.66
C CYS A 163 -1.13 -3.18 1.42
N PHE A 164 -1.94 -4.25 1.49
CA PHE A 164 -1.47 -5.62 1.27
C PHE A 164 -0.91 -5.82 -0.14
N LEU A 165 -1.64 -5.38 -1.17
CA LEU A 165 -1.22 -5.49 -2.57
C LEU A 165 0.04 -4.67 -2.88
N ASN A 166 0.27 -3.58 -2.15
CA ASN A 166 1.47 -2.74 -2.27
C ASN A 166 2.66 -3.23 -1.45
N THR A 167 2.54 -4.34 -0.72
CA THR A 167 3.68 -4.88 0.03
C THR A 167 4.75 -5.40 -0.94
N PRO A 168 6.06 -5.14 -0.70
CA PRO A 168 7.13 -5.55 -1.61
C PRO A 168 7.13 -7.04 -1.97
N SER A 169 6.74 -7.90 -1.02
CA SER A 169 6.61 -9.35 -1.26
C SER A 169 5.54 -9.69 -2.29
N ILE A 170 4.38 -9.04 -2.23
CA ILE A 170 3.26 -9.27 -3.16
C ILE A 170 3.59 -8.68 -4.53
N LEU A 171 4.08 -7.44 -4.59
CA LEU A 171 4.50 -6.82 -5.84
C LEU A 171 5.63 -7.62 -6.53
N GLY A 172 6.60 -8.12 -5.75
CA GLY A 172 7.66 -8.98 -6.27
C GLY A 172 7.13 -10.29 -6.85
N MET A 173 6.23 -10.97 -6.12
CA MET A 173 5.56 -12.19 -6.60
C MET A 173 4.80 -11.93 -7.92
N LEU A 174 3.99 -10.89 -7.96
CA LEU A 174 3.20 -10.53 -9.14
C LEU A 174 4.09 -10.17 -10.33
N LYS A 175 5.17 -9.42 -10.10
CA LYS A 175 6.14 -9.05 -11.14
C LYS A 175 6.87 -10.28 -11.71
N SER A 176 7.22 -11.26 -10.88
CA SER A 176 7.81 -12.52 -11.34
C SER A 176 6.86 -13.39 -12.17
N ALA A 177 5.55 -13.24 -11.96
CA ALA A 177 4.52 -13.92 -12.72
C ALA A 177 4.04 -13.13 -13.96
N ALA A 178 4.62 -11.94 -14.21
CA ALA A 178 4.29 -11.14 -15.38
C ALA A 178 4.74 -11.82 -16.68
N VAL A 179 3.94 -11.67 -17.72
CA VAL A 179 4.20 -12.23 -19.06
C VAL A 179 4.44 -11.13 -20.09
N GLY A 180 5.12 -11.47 -21.18
CA GLY A 180 5.42 -10.55 -22.28
C GLY A 180 6.86 -10.02 -22.24
N THR A 181 7.50 -9.98 -23.40
CA THR A 181 8.91 -9.57 -23.55
C THR A 181 9.10 -8.06 -23.75
N GLY A 182 8.08 -7.38 -24.28
CA GLY A 182 8.07 -5.92 -24.45
C GLY A 182 7.33 -5.22 -23.32
N ILE A 183 5.99 -5.29 -23.34
CA ILE A 183 5.15 -4.77 -22.26
C ILE A 183 4.83 -5.93 -21.33
N GLN A 184 5.36 -5.87 -20.11
CA GLN A 184 5.02 -6.84 -19.06
C GLN A 184 3.56 -6.65 -18.63
N VAL A 185 2.84 -7.77 -18.54
CA VAL A 185 1.44 -7.81 -18.13
C VAL A 185 1.27 -8.85 -17.04
N ILE A 186 0.69 -8.45 -15.92
CA ILE A 186 0.29 -9.34 -14.84
C ILE A 186 -1.12 -9.86 -15.14
N PRO A 187 -1.31 -11.17 -15.35
CA PRO A 187 -2.64 -11.73 -15.61
C PRO A 187 -3.57 -11.57 -14.40
N GLN A 188 -4.85 -11.25 -14.66
CA GLN A 188 -5.87 -11.15 -13.61
C GLN A 188 -6.01 -12.44 -12.80
N SER A 189 -5.82 -13.61 -13.42
CA SER A 189 -5.85 -14.90 -12.73
C SER A 189 -4.79 -14.99 -11.64
N VAL A 190 -3.57 -14.49 -11.88
CA VAL A 190 -2.48 -14.52 -10.90
C VAL A 190 -2.83 -13.71 -9.66
N ILE A 191 -3.41 -12.51 -9.85
CA ILE A 191 -3.87 -11.67 -8.74
C ILE A 191 -4.97 -12.39 -7.96
N GLY A 192 -5.91 -13.03 -8.65
CA GLY A 192 -7.01 -13.76 -8.04
C GLY A 192 -6.60 -14.93 -7.14
N GLU A 193 -5.49 -15.61 -7.46
CA GLU A 193 -4.98 -16.75 -6.68
C GLU A 193 -4.15 -16.33 -5.46
N ILE A 194 -3.89 -15.03 -5.24
CA ILE A 194 -3.18 -14.58 -4.04
C ILE A 194 -3.96 -15.01 -2.80
N GLN A 195 -3.28 -15.76 -1.94
CA GLN A 195 -3.81 -16.16 -0.64
C GLN A 195 -3.53 -15.06 0.40
N LEU A 196 -4.55 -14.78 1.20
CA LEU A 196 -4.43 -13.90 2.35
C LEU A 196 -5.22 -14.45 3.52
N ASP A 197 -4.72 -14.18 4.72
CA ASP A 197 -5.44 -14.35 5.95
C ASP A 197 -6.13 -13.01 6.27
N ILE A 198 -7.43 -13.05 6.54
CA ILE A 198 -8.20 -11.86 6.90
C ILE A 198 -8.13 -11.68 8.42
N PRO A 199 -7.43 -10.65 8.93
CA PRO A 199 -7.44 -10.36 10.37
C PRO A 199 -8.74 -9.63 10.74
N SER A 200 -8.99 -9.40 12.04
CA SER A 200 -10.18 -8.64 12.46
C SER A 200 -10.15 -7.21 11.92
N ILE A 201 -11.33 -6.59 11.80
CA ILE A 201 -11.47 -5.22 11.27
C ILE A 201 -10.62 -4.23 12.07
N GLU A 202 -10.46 -4.43 13.39
CA GLU A 202 -9.63 -3.59 14.25
C GLU A 202 -8.16 -3.66 13.85
N VAL A 203 -7.64 -4.88 13.60
CA VAL A 203 -6.27 -5.07 13.14
C VAL A 203 -6.08 -4.49 11.74
N GLN A 204 -7.06 -4.66 10.85
CA GLN A 204 -7.00 -4.06 9.50
C GLN A 204 -6.86 -2.54 9.58
N LYS A 205 -7.64 -1.87 10.44
CA LYS A 205 -7.54 -0.42 10.66
C LYS A 205 -6.16 0.00 11.16
N LEU A 206 -5.60 -0.74 12.12
CA LEU A 206 -4.26 -0.46 12.65
C LEU A 206 -3.18 -0.58 11.58
N VAL A 207 -3.29 -1.59 10.69
CA VAL A 207 -2.36 -1.77 9.58
C VAL A 207 -2.45 -0.60 8.59
N VAL A 208 -3.66 -0.16 8.26
CA VAL A 208 -3.91 0.99 7.37
C VAL A 208 -3.32 2.27 7.96
N GLU A 209 -3.57 2.54 9.24
CA GLU A 209 -3.03 3.71 9.94
C GLU A 209 -1.50 3.69 9.97
N MET A 210 -0.90 2.55 10.29
CA MET A 210 0.55 2.38 10.29
C MET A 210 1.17 2.64 8.91
N ASP A 211 0.57 2.11 7.85
CA ASP A 211 1.06 2.31 6.48
C ASP A 211 0.89 3.77 6.02
N GLN A 212 -0.17 4.44 6.45
CA GLN A 212 -0.35 5.88 6.21
C GLN A 212 0.73 6.72 6.88
N LEU A 213 1.00 6.48 8.17
CA LEU A 213 2.07 7.16 8.90
C LEU A 213 3.46 6.87 8.30
N ARG A 214 3.68 5.65 7.81
CA ARG A 214 4.91 5.28 7.09
C ARG A 214 5.09 6.13 5.83
N ARG A 215 4.06 6.22 4.98
CA ARG A 215 4.08 7.05 3.75
C ARG A 215 4.31 8.52 4.05
N GLU A 216 3.63 9.07 5.06
CA GLU A 216 3.83 10.47 5.47
C GLU A 216 5.27 10.72 5.92
N SER A 217 5.84 9.79 6.70
CA SER A 217 7.25 9.87 7.10
C SER A 217 8.21 9.77 5.91
N GLU A 218 7.90 8.98 4.88
CA GLU A 218 8.72 8.85 3.67
C GLU A 218 8.68 10.13 2.84
N CYS A 219 7.49 10.72 2.66
CA CYS A 219 7.30 11.99 1.96
C CYS A 219 8.10 13.13 2.61
N ILE A 220 7.98 13.30 3.94
CA ILE A 220 8.73 14.31 4.69
C ILE A 220 10.24 14.10 4.56
N ARG A 221 10.71 12.85 4.57
CA ARG A 221 12.14 12.54 4.38
C ARG A 221 12.61 12.90 2.97
N SER A 222 11.78 12.70 1.96
CA SER A 222 12.10 13.11 0.59
C SER A 222 12.25 14.62 0.47
N GLU A 223 11.29 15.38 1.02
CA GLU A 223 11.32 16.85 1.01
C GLU A 223 12.58 17.41 1.72
N ILE A 224 12.95 16.82 2.87
CA ILE A 224 14.18 17.19 3.58
C ILE A 224 15.42 16.94 2.70
N ASN A 225 15.46 15.83 1.96
CA ASN A 225 16.58 15.51 1.09
C ASN A 225 16.68 16.46 -0.10
N GLU A 226 15.56 16.82 -0.72
CA GLU A 226 15.50 17.79 -1.82
C GLU A 226 15.98 19.17 -1.37
N LEU A 227 15.49 19.66 -0.22
CA LEU A 227 15.91 20.95 0.32
C LEU A 227 17.41 20.97 0.65
N LYS A 228 17.94 19.87 1.20
CA LYS A 228 19.36 19.73 1.51
C LYS A 228 20.22 19.77 0.25
N GLN A 229 19.79 19.09 -0.82
CA GLN A 229 20.49 19.13 -2.12
C GLN A 229 20.47 20.54 -2.71
N SER A 230 19.31 21.20 -2.70
CA SER A 230 19.18 22.58 -3.20
C SER A 230 20.10 23.56 -2.46
N LEU A 231 20.19 23.46 -1.14
CA LEU A 231 21.10 24.28 -0.34
C LEU A 231 22.58 24.00 -0.67
N GLN A 232 22.94 22.73 -0.84
CA GLN A 232 24.31 22.34 -1.21
C GLN A 232 24.70 22.92 -2.57
N ASP A 233 23.80 22.84 -3.56
CA ASP A 233 24.02 23.39 -4.90
C ASP A 233 24.16 24.91 -4.87
N GLN A 234 23.33 25.61 -4.07
CA GLN A 234 23.44 27.06 -3.86
C GLN A 234 24.80 27.45 -3.26
N LEU A 235 25.23 26.75 -2.20
CA LEU A 235 26.52 27.01 -1.56
C LEU A 235 27.71 26.77 -2.51
N LEU A 236 27.65 25.72 -3.33
CA LEU A 236 28.65 25.46 -4.35
C LEU A 236 28.68 26.59 -5.39
N MET A 237 27.53 27.01 -5.91
CA MET A 237 27.43 28.09 -6.89
C MET A 237 27.92 29.44 -6.36
N ASP A 238 27.67 29.75 -5.09
CA ASP A 238 28.15 30.97 -4.47
C ASP A 238 29.65 30.94 -4.13
N SER A 239 30.22 29.75 -3.88
CA SER A 239 31.67 29.58 -3.67
C SER A 239 32.51 29.72 -4.94
N LEU A 240 31.87 29.65 -6.11
CA LEU A 240 32.50 29.77 -7.44
C LEU A 240 32.44 31.20 -8.01
N LYS A 241 31.86 32.16 -7.28
CA LYS A 241 31.85 33.60 -7.60
C LYS A 241 32.95 34.33 -6.85
#